data_AF-H7C2B0-F1
#
_entry.id   AF-H7C2B0-F1
#
_cell.length_a   1.000
_cell.length_b   1.000
_cell.length_c   1.000
_cell.angle_alpha   90.00
_cell.angle_beta   90.00
_cell.angle_gamma   90.00
#
_symmetry.space_group_name_H-M   'P 1'
#
loop_
_entity.id
_entity.type
_entity.pdbx_description
1 polymer ?
#
loop_
_entity_poly.entity_id
_entity_poly.type
_entity_poly.pdbx_seq_one_letter_code
_entity_poly.pdbx_strand_id
1 'polypeptide(L)' 'SVNNGITWHVIAQHQPKDFTQAQRVSYNVPLEARMKGVLLRWWQPRHNGTGHDQWALDHVEVVLEKRLWDHEETQ' A
#
# COMPACT_ATOMS: atom_id res chain seq x y z
N SER A 1 -3.02 5.15 -8.80
CA SER A 1 -3.44 5.70 -10.10
C SER A 1 -2.22 6.17 -10.86
N VAL A 2 -2.16 5.83 -12.15
CA VAL A 2 -1.11 6.27 -13.08
C VAL A 2 -1.57 7.42 -13.99
N ASN A 3 -2.82 7.87 -13.83
CA ASN A 3 -3.47 8.90 -14.64
C ASN A 3 -4.15 9.95 -13.76
N ASN A 4 -3.43 10.42 -12.75
CA ASN A 4 -3.85 11.52 -11.86
C ASN A 4 -5.22 11.32 -11.19
N GLY A 5 -5.56 10.09 -10.83
CA GLY A 5 -6.77 9.76 -10.07
C GLY A 5 -8.01 9.45 -10.89
N ILE A 6 -7.94 9.46 -12.23
CA ILE A 6 -9.07 9.09 -13.11
C ILE A 6 -9.44 7.62 -12.91
N THR A 7 -8.46 6.71 -12.95
CA THR A 7 -8.66 5.29 -12.67
C THR A 7 -7.76 4.79 -11.54
N TRP A 8 -8.24 3.77 -10.84
CA TRP A 8 -7.58 3.15 -9.69
C TRP A 8 -7.55 1.63 -9.87
N HIS A 9 -6.39 1.03 -9.63
CA HIS A 9 -6.19 -0.41 -9.58
C HIS A 9 -6.01 -0.84 -8.12
N VAL A 10 -6.67 -1.93 -7.73
CA VAL A 10 -6.61 -2.45 -6.35
C VAL A 10 -5.31 -3.23 -6.16
N ILE A 11 -4.54 -2.89 -5.13
CA ILE A 11 -3.33 -3.62 -4.73
C ILE A 11 -3.66 -4.66 -3.65
N ALA A 12 -4.48 -4.27 -2.67
CA ALA A 12 -4.91 -5.13 -1.57
C ALA A 12 -6.29 -4.72 -1.07
N GLN A 13 -7.02 -5.68 -0.49
CA GLN A 13 -8.27 -5.46 0.21
C GLN A 13 -8.23 -6.20 1.56
N HIS A 14 -8.72 -5.55 2.60
CA HIS A 14 -8.70 -6.06 3.96
C HIS A 14 -10.11 -6.19 4.51
N GLN A 15 -10.37 -7.26 5.27
CA GLN A 15 -11.57 -7.36 6.07
C GLN A 15 -11.30 -6.78 7.46
N PRO A 16 -12.21 -6.00 8.05
CA PRO A 16 -12.01 -5.40 9.38
C PRO A 16 -11.65 -6.42 10.47
N LYS A 17 -12.23 -7.63 10.38
CA LYS A 17 -11.98 -8.73 11.34
C LYS A 17 -10.53 -9.19 11.38
N ASP A 18 -9.77 -9.01 10.29
CA ASP A 18 -8.38 -9.44 10.20
C ASP A 18 -7.43 -8.40 10.82
N PHE A 19 -7.93 -7.19 11.15
CA PHE A 19 -7.16 -6.02 11.61
C PHE A 19 -7.69 -5.46 12.94
N THR A 20 -8.11 -6.33 13.86
CA THR A 20 -8.54 -5.94 15.22
C THR A 20 -7.37 -5.55 16.13
N GLN A 21 -6.14 -5.93 15.76
CA GLN A 21 -4.90 -5.51 16.39
C GLN A 21 -3.99 -4.83 15.35
N ALA A 22 -3.16 -3.89 15.82
CA ALA A 22 -2.17 -3.21 14.99
C ALA A 22 -1.19 -4.23 14.40
N GLN A 23 -0.97 -4.15 13.09
CA GLN A 23 -0.07 -5.05 12.37
C GLN A 23 0.63 -4.31 11.24
N ARG A 24 1.86 -4.72 10.95
CA ARG A 24 2.62 -4.22 9.80
C ARG A 24 2.30 -5.09 8.60
N VAL A 25 1.96 -4.45 7.48
CA VAL A 25 1.71 -5.11 6.20
C VAL A 25 2.62 -4.55 5.13
N SER A 26 2.94 -5.38 4.14
CA SER A 26 3.80 -5.05 3.02
C SER A 26 3.17 -5.60 1.73
N TYR A 27 3.13 -4.75 0.70
CA TYR A 27 2.62 -5.12 -0.61
C TYR A 27 3.60 -4.68 -1.69
N ASN A 28 3.76 -5.53 -2.70
CA ASN A 28 4.50 -5.16 -3.90
C ASN A 28 3.70 -4.16 -4.72
N VAL A 29 4.32 -3.02 -5.04
CA VAL A 29 3.76 -2.10 -6.02
C VAL A 29 3.84 -2.76 -7.40
N PRO A 30 2.73 -2.87 -8.16
CA PRO A 30 2.72 -3.43 -9.50
C PRO A 30 3.70 -2.71 -10.43
N LEU A 31 4.31 -3.43 -11.37
CA LEU A 31 5.39 -2.90 -12.21
C LEU A 31 4.95 -1.67 -13.00
N GLU A 32 3.73 -1.70 -13.54
CA GLU A 32 3.09 -0.61 -14.28
C GLU A 32 2.89 0.66 -13.45
N ALA A 33 2.90 0.54 -12.11
CA ALA A 33 2.75 1.64 -11.18
C ALA A 33 4.10 2.17 -10.67
N ARG A 34 5.24 1.55 -11.03
CA ARG A 34 6.60 1.98 -10.62
C ARG A 34 7.12 3.10 -11.50
N MET A 35 6.46 4.26 -11.40
CA MET A 35 6.80 5.43 -12.20
C MET A 35 6.68 6.72 -11.38
N LYS A 36 7.33 7.78 -11.84
CA LYS A 36 7.17 9.11 -11.25
C LYS A 36 5.73 9.58 -11.42
N GLY A 37 5.18 10.20 -10.37
CA GLY A 37 3.82 10.73 -10.38
C GLY A 37 2.71 9.71 -10.12
N VAL A 38 3.02 8.48 -9.73
CA VAL A 38 2.01 7.52 -9.29
C VAL A 38 1.34 7.98 -7.98
N LEU A 39 0.02 7.81 -7.89
CA LEU A 39 -0.76 8.09 -6.68
C LEU A 39 -1.16 6.79 -5.98
N LEU A 40 -0.98 6.72 -4.66
CA LEU A 40 -1.49 5.65 -3.81
C LEU A 40 -2.67 6.17 -2.98
N ARG A 41 -3.62 5.28 -2.66
CA ARG A 41 -4.83 5.64 -1.91
C ARG A 41 -5.27 4.47 -1.04
N TRP A 42 -5.49 4.76 0.24
CA TRP A 42 -6.25 3.92 1.15
C TRP A 42 -7.68 4.43 1.20
N TRP A 43 -8.65 3.54 1.13
CA TRP A 43 -10.04 3.93 0.98
C TRP A 43 -10.97 2.94 1.67
N GLN A 44 -11.84 3.47 2.51
CA GLN A 44 -12.99 2.77 3.08
C GLN A 44 -14.25 3.19 2.31
N PRO A 45 -14.83 2.32 1.48
CA PRO A 45 -15.97 2.69 0.62
C PRO A 45 -17.30 2.79 1.38
N ARG A 46 -17.44 2.09 2.50
CA ARG A 46 -18.66 2.04 3.31
C ARG A 46 -18.30 2.16 4.79
N HIS A 47 -19.02 3.02 5.49
CA HIS A 47 -18.93 3.20 6.94
C HIS A 47 -20.28 3.69 7.47
N ASN A 48 -20.57 3.41 8.73
CA ASN A 48 -21.83 3.75 9.40
C ASN A 48 -21.89 5.21 9.90
N GLY A 49 -21.18 6.12 9.24
CA GLY A 49 -21.11 7.54 9.63
C GLY A 49 -20.09 7.86 10.71
N THR A 50 -20.19 9.05 11.29
CA THR A 50 -19.21 9.61 12.23
C THR A 50 -19.05 8.75 13.48
N GLY A 51 -17.81 8.43 13.85
CA GLY A 51 -17.51 7.66 15.06
C GLY A 51 -17.61 6.13 14.88
N HIS A 52 -17.99 5.65 13.71
CA HIS A 52 -18.14 4.22 13.42
C HIS A 52 -17.10 3.72 12.41
N ASP A 53 -16.83 2.41 12.44
CA ASP A 53 -15.97 1.70 11.50
C ASP A 53 -14.59 2.35 11.31
N GLN A 54 -14.03 2.91 12.39
CA GLN A 54 -12.78 3.65 12.36
C GLN A 54 -11.59 2.75 12.03
N TRP A 55 -10.60 3.33 11.35
CA TRP A 55 -9.32 2.71 11.05
C TRP A 55 -8.22 3.75 11.18
N ALA A 56 -7.00 3.27 11.41
CA ALA A 56 -5.81 4.11 11.48
C ALA A 56 -4.70 3.48 10.62
N LEU A 57 -3.85 4.34 10.08
CA LEU A 57 -2.57 3.95 9.50
C LEU A 57 -1.47 4.61 10.29
N ASP A 58 -0.33 3.95 10.34
CA ASP A 58 0.87 4.48 10.94
C ASP A 58 2.11 3.97 10.18
N HIS A 59 3.19 4.74 10.21
CA HIS A 59 4.48 4.41 9.58
C HIS A 59 4.38 3.97 8.11
N VAL A 60 3.74 4.79 7.27
CA VAL A 60 3.58 4.51 5.82
C VAL A 60 4.89 4.79 5.08
N GLU A 61 5.44 3.75 4.44
CA GLU A 61 6.69 3.81 3.68
C GLU A 61 6.47 3.31 2.26
N VAL A 62 7.11 3.97 1.29
CA VAL A 62 7.23 3.50 -0.10
C VAL A 62 8.70 3.36 -0.41
N VAL A 63 9.19 2.12 -0.38
CA VAL A 63 10.61 1.81 -0.53
C VAL A 63 10.88 1.21 -1.90
N LEU A 64 12.03 1.56 -2.47
CA LEU A 64 12.63 0.78 -3.52
C LEU A 64 13.33 -0.38 -2.85
N GLU A 65 12.86 -1.61 -3.07
CA GLU A 65 13.63 -2.78 -2.67
C GLU A 65 14.92 -2.80 -3.49
N LYS A 66 16.02 -2.30 -2.91
CA LYS A 66 17.35 -2.65 -3.41
C LYS A 66 17.47 -4.14 -3.19
N ARG A 67 17.56 -4.89 -4.29
CA ARG A 67 18.00 -6.29 -4.23
C ARG A 67 19.36 -6.28 -3.51
N LEU A 68 19.42 -6.78 -2.29
CA LEU A 68 20.66 -6.95 -1.52
C LEU A 68 21.45 -8.14 -2.08
N TRP A 69 21.77 -8.12 -3.38
CA TRP A 69 22.52 -9.17 -4.07
C TRP A 69 23.48 -8.60 -5.14
N ASP A 70 24.12 -7.47 -4.84
CA ASP A 70 25.28 -6.99 -5.62
C ASP A 70 26.61 -7.13 -4.84
N HIS A 71 26.62 -7.91 -3.75
CA HIS A 71 27.86 -8.27 -3.04
C HIS A 71 27.89 -9.76 -2.73
N GLU A 72 28.22 -10.57 -3.74
CA GLU A 72 28.97 -11.83 -3.60
C GLU A 72 29.25 -12.38 -5.00
N GLU A 73 30.34 -11.92 -5.62
CA GLU A 73 31.30 -12.73 -6.38
C GLU A 73 32.26 -11.82 -7.16
N THR A 74 33.39 -11.52 -6.52
CA THR A 74 34.71 -11.48 -7.17
C THR A 74 35.72 -11.75 -6.06
N GLN A 75 35.90 -13.03 -5.76
CA GLN A 75 37.20 -13.54 -5.34
C GLN A 75 37.77 -14.34 -6.49
#